data_AF-A0A961E5G8-F1
#
_entry.id   AF-A0A961E5G8-F1
#
_cell.length_a   1.000
_cell.length_b   1.000
_cell.length_c   1.000
_cell.angle_alpha   90.00
_cell.angle_beta   90.00
_cell.angle_gamma   90.00
#
_symmetry.space_group_name_H-M   'P 1'
#
loop_
_entity.id
_entity.type
_entity.pdbx_description
1 polymer ?
#
loop_
_entity_poly.entity_id
_entity_poly.type
_entity_poly.pdbx_seq_one_letter_code
_entity_poly.pdbx_strand_id
1 'polypeptide(L)'
;LTGSARASAASLLAHLHYIAGEGAYAAVALDTALDADPEWSLAVLLSRALHSGAHPAMLWATVGYSYELAASLGVDLPQPTMARVG
;
A
#
# COMPACT_ATOMS: atom_id res chain seq x y z
N LEU A 1 -11.63 -7.08 14.28
CA LEU A 1 -11.22 -7.83 13.07
C LEU A 1 -10.29 -8.95 13.52
N THR A 2 -10.49 -10.19 13.08
CA THR A 2 -9.62 -11.33 13.44
C THR A 2 -8.90 -11.85 12.20
N GLY A 3 -7.72 -12.43 12.40
CA GLY A 3 -6.90 -13.05 11.34
C GLY A 3 -6.73 -12.16 10.11
N SER A 4 -7.05 -12.71 8.94
CA SER A 4 -6.89 -12.08 7.63
C SER A 4 -7.67 -10.77 7.44
N ALA A 5 -8.80 -10.56 8.13
CA ALA A 5 -9.54 -9.30 8.05
C ALA A 5 -8.77 -8.15 8.72
N ARG A 6 -8.07 -8.44 9.83
CA ARG A 6 -7.18 -7.47 10.49
C ARG A 6 -5.93 -7.24 9.66
N ALA A 7 -5.36 -8.30 9.09
CA ALA A 7 -4.19 -8.21 8.21
C ALA A 7 -4.48 -7.38 6.96
N SER A 8 -5.65 -7.57 6.34
CA SER A 8 -6.10 -6.78 5.19
C SER A 8 -6.22 -5.30 5.50
N ALA A 9 -6.94 -4.93 6.57
CA ALA A 9 -7.11 -3.54 6.97
C ALA A 9 -5.78 -2.86 7.33
N ALA A 10 -4.91 -3.55 8.08
CA ALA A 10 -3.59 -3.04 8.45
C ALA A 10 -2.66 -2.89 7.23
N SER A 11 -2.74 -3.80 6.25
CA SER A 11 -1.98 -3.69 5.00
C SER A 11 -2.41 -2.49 4.14
N LEU A 12 -3.71 -2.18 4.10
CA LEU A 12 -4.21 -1.00 3.39
C LEU A 12 -3.74 0.29 4.08
N LEU A 13 -3.77 0.33 5.41
CA LEU A 13 -3.24 1.46 6.17
C LEU A 13 -1.73 1.63 5.93
N ALA A 14 -0.97 0.53 5.91
CA ALA A 14 0.45 0.56 5.57
C ALA A 14 0.69 1.14 4.18
N HIS A 15 -0.12 0.75 3.19
CA HIS A 15 -0.02 1.28 1.84
C HIS A 15 -0.23 2.79 1.79
N LEU A 16 -1.23 3.32 2.51
CA LEU A 16 -1.49 4.77 2.58
C LEU A 16 -0.30 5.55 3.18
N HIS A 17 0.27 5.06 4.28
CA HIS A 17 1.47 5.67 4.86
C HIS A 17 2.69 5.54 3.95
N TYR A 18 2.82 4.41 3.25
CA TYR A 18 3.93 4.19 2.33
C TYR A 18 3.89 5.20 1.16
N ILE A 19 2.73 5.40 0.52
CA ILE A 19 2.61 6.40 -0.56
C ILE A 19 2.77 7.84 -0.07
N ALA A 20 2.46 8.10 1.21
CA ALA A 20 2.67 9.40 1.86
C ALA A 20 4.14 9.67 2.25
N GLY A 21 5.03 8.69 2.09
CA GLY A 21 6.43 8.79 2.52
C GLY A 21 6.63 8.58 4.02
N GLU A 22 5.59 8.13 4.72
CA GLU A 22 5.56 7.91 6.16
C GLU A 22 6.03 6.49 6.52
N GLY A 23 7.28 6.17 6.16
CA GLY A 23 7.83 4.80 6.25
C GLY A 23 7.74 4.14 7.64
N ALA A 24 7.87 4.92 8.72
CA ALA A 24 7.75 4.40 10.08
C ALA A 24 6.30 3.94 10.41
N TYR A 25 5.30 4.72 10.01
CA TYR A 25 3.89 4.35 10.19
C TYR A 25 3.51 3.18 9.27
N ALA A 26 4.07 3.14 8.06
CA ALA A 26 3.93 1.98 7.17
C ALA A 26 4.49 0.71 7.81
N ALA A 27 5.69 0.76 8.40
CA ALA A 27 6.30 -0.38 9.08
C ALA A 27 5.44 -0.92 10.23
N VAL A 28 4.98 -0.04 11.13
CA VAL A 28 4.13 -0.44 12.27
C VAL A 28 2.82 -1.08 11.82
N ALA A 29 2.21 -0.55 10.76
CA ALA A 29 1.01 -1.13 10.19
C ALA A 29 1.27 -2.51 9.55
N LEU A 30 2.44 -2.73 8.95
CA LEU A 30 2.84 -4.04 8.41
C LEU A 30 3.15 -5.06 9.49
N ASP A 31 3.81 -4.66 10.57
CA ASP A 31 4.02 -5.52 11.75
C ASP A 31 2.66 -5.97 12.32
N THR A 32 1.71 -5.03 12.44
CA THR A 32 0.35 -5.35 12.89
C THR A 32 -0.38 -6.30 11.93
N ALA A 33 -0.13 -6.20 10.63
CA ALA A 33 -0.73 -7.07 9.63
C ALA A 33 -0.17 -8.49 9.70
N LEU A 34 1.15 -8.62 9.80
CA LEU A 34 1.86 -9.91 9.84
C LEU A 34 1.68 -10.63 11.18
N ASP A 35 1.54 -9.89 12.28
CA ASP A 35 1.12 -10.47 13.58
C ASP A 35 -0.29 -11.07 13.51
N ALA A 36 -1.17 -10.52 12.67
CA ALA A 36 -2.53 -11.01 12.51
C ALA A 36 -2.63 -12.19 11.52
N ASP A 37 -1.83 -12.16 10.46
CA ASP A 37 -1.73 -13.22 9.44
C ASP A 37 -0.34 -13.16 8.77
N PRO A 38 0.60 -14.02 9.16
CA PRO A 38 1.98 -13.98 8.65
C PRO A 38 2.11 -14.25 7.14
N GLU A 39 1.12 -14.92 6.55
CA GLU A 39 1.13 -15.28 5.12
C GLU A 39 0.27 -14.33 4.27
N TRP A 40 -0.24 -13.24 4.85
CA TRP A 40 -1.05 -12.27 4.12
C TRP A 40 -0.23 -11.60 3.01
N SER A 41 -0.54 -11.99 1.76
CA SER A 41 0.27 -11.69 0.58
C SER A 41 0.58 -10.19 0.40
N LEU A 42 -0.41 -9.32 0.65
CA LEU A 42 -0.22 -7.87 0.53
C LEU A 42 0.74 -7.32 1.59
N ALA A 43 0.67 -7.80 2.84
CA ALA A 43 1.57 -7.38 3.91
C ALA A 43 3.02 -7.81 3.61
N VAL A 44 3.20 -9.05 3.17
CA VAL A 44 4.52 -9.58 2.79
C VAL A 44 5.13 -8.79 1.64
N LEU A 45 4.33 -8.48 0.60
CA LEU A 45 4.78 -7.70 -0.56
C LEU A 45 5.20 -6.28 -0.16
N LEU A 46 4.35 -5.58 0.60
CA LEU A 46 4.63 -4.21 1.05
C LEU A 46 5.83 -4.15 2.00
N SER A 47 5.98 -5.13 2.90
CA SER A 47 7.12 -5.23 3.81
C SER A 47 8.43 -5.41 3.05
N ARG A 48 8.46 -6.29 2.04
CA ARG A 48 9.64 -6.46 1.17
C ARG A 48 9.98 -5.19 0.41
N ALA A 49 8.98 -4.52 -0.15
CA ALA A 49 9.18 -3.26 -0.86
C ALA A 49 9.71 -2.16 0.06
N LEU A 50 9.18 -2.05 1.28
CA LEU A 50 9.63 -1.07 2.27
C LEU A 50 11.08 -1.35 2.70
N HIS A 51 11.41 -2.61 2.95
CA HIS A 51 12.75 -3.03 3.38
C HIS A 51 13.81 -2.88 2.29
N SER A 52 13.44 -3.02 1.01
CA SER A 52 14.33 -2.80 -0.12
C SER A 52 14.56 -1.31 -0.42
N GLY A 53 13.91 -0.40 0.32
CA GLY A 53 13.96 1.03 0.05
C GLY A 53 13.32 1.38 -1.29
N ALA A 54 12.36 0.59 -1.77
CA ALA A 54 11.65 0.88 -3.01
C ALA A 54 11.02 2.26 -2.88
N HIS A 55 11.46 3.20 -3.71
CA HIS A 55 10.95 4.56 -3.62
C HIS A 55 9.43 4.54 -3.88
N PRO A 56 8.59 5.26 -3.12
CA PRO A 56 7.15 5.33 -3.38
C PRO A 56 6.82 5.65 -4.86
N ALA A 57 7.69 6.44 -5.52
CA ALA A 57 7.73 6.71 -6.98
C ALA A 57 7.61 5.46 -7.88
N MET A 58 8.10 4.31 -7.44
CA MET A 58 8.00 3.05 -8.20
C MET A 58 6.55 2.56 -8.31
N LEU A 59 5.70 2.86 -7.32
CA LEU A 59 4.26 2.55 -7.38
C LEU A 59 3.51 3.57 -8.24
N TRP A 60 3.98 4.83 -8.29
CA TRP A 60 3.45 5.86 -9.18
C TRP A 60 3.57 5.49 -10.66
N ALA A 61 4.63 4.75 -11.04
CA ALA A 61 4.76 4.23 -12.41
C ALA A 61 3.64 3.25 -12.79
N THR A 62 2.97 2.63 -11.82
CA THR A 62 1.84 1.71 -12.03
C THR A 62 0.48 2.37 -11.81
N VAL A 63 0.44 3.58 -11.23
CA VAL A 63 -0.81 4.35 -11.05
C VAL A 63 -1.51 4.57 -12.39
N GLY A 64 -0.78 4.91 -13.45
CA GLY A 64 -1.35 5.06 -14.79
C GLY A 64 -2.13 3.82 -15.26
N TYR A 65 -1.50 2.64 -15.16
CA TYR A 65 -2.15 1.35 -15.48
C TYR A 65 -3.37 1.07 -14.59
N SER A 66 -3.31 1.47 -13.33
CA SER A 66 -4.39 1.27 -12.36
C SER A 66 -5.64 2.11 -12.71
N TYR A 67 -5.44 3.33 -13.21
CA TYR A 67 -6.52 4.19 -13.70
C TYR A 67 -7.11 3.71 -15.02
N GLU A 68 -6.29 3.24 -15.95
CA GLU A 68 -6.76 2.62 -17.18
C GLU A 68 -7.61 1.37 -16.89
N LEU A 69 -7.18 0.54 -15.95
CA LEU A 69 -7.94 -0.61 -15.51
C LEU A 69 -9.25 -0.21 -14.82
N ALA A 70 -9.25 0.80 -13.95
CA ALA A 70 -10.46 1.30 -13.30
C ALA A 70 -11.48 1.84 -14.31
N ALA A 71 -11.01 2.59 -15.32
CA ALA A 71 -11.84 3.07 -16.42
C ALA A 71 -12.45 1.91 -17.23
N SER A 72 -11.67 0.86 -17.51
CA SER A 72 -12.18 -0.34 -18.20
C SER A 72 -13.25 -1.09 -17.40
N LEU A 73 -13.24 -0.95 -16.08
CA LEU A 73 -14.19 -1.57 -15.16
C LEU A 73 -15.36 -0.62 -14.79
N GLY A 74 -15.36 0.63 -15.28
CA GLY A 74 -16.40 1.63 -14.98
C GLY A 74 -16.34 2.19 -13.56
N VAL A 75 -15.17 2.10 -12.90
CA VAL A 75 -14.95 2.58 -11.53
C VAL A 75 -14.32 3.97 -11.58
N ASP A 76 -14.98 4.95 -10.96
CA ASP A 76 -14.46 6.32 -10.85
C ASP A 76 -13.54 6.42 -9.61
N LEU A 77 -12.24 6.56 -9.86
CA LEU A 77 -11.24 6.72 -8.80
C LEU A 77 -10.90 8.20 -8.59
N PRO A 78 -10.87 8.69 -7.34
CA PRO A 78 -10.50 10.08 -7.05
C PRO A 78 -9.03 10.33 -7.37
N GLN A 79 -8.76 11.46 -8.04
CA GLN A 79 -7.42 11.89 -8.50
C GLN A 79 -6.34 11.64 -7.44
N PRO A 80 -5.16 11.12 -7.83
CA PRO A 80 -4.11 10.89 -6.86
C PRO A 80 -3.67 12.23 -6.26
N THR A 81 -3.62 12.32 -4.94
CA THR A 81 -2.94 13.42 -4.27
C THR A 81 -1.44 13.28 -4.55
N MET A 82 -0.93 13.93 -5.60
CA MET A 82 0.51 14.01 -5.85
C MET A 82 1.16 14.71 -4.67
N ALA A 83 1.86 13.97 -3.81
CA ALA A 83 2.82 14.55 -2.89
C ALA A 83 3.89 15.24 -3.75
N ARG A 84 3.83 16.57 -3.82
CA ARG A 84 4.78 17.39 -4.56
C ARG A 84 6.14 17.23 -3.89
N VAL A 85 6.95 16.29 -4.38
CA VAL A 85 8.36 16.18 -4.02
C VAL A 85 9.04 17.38 -4.68
N GLY A 86 9.48 18.32 -3.84
CA GLY A 86 10.32 19.46 -4.23
C GLY A 86 11.77 19.06 -4.42
#